data_AF-A0A3M1G6V0-F1
#
_entry.id   AF-A0A3M1G6V0-F1
#
_cell.length_a   1.000
_cell.length_b   1.000
_cell.length_c   1.000
_cell.angle_alpha   90.00
_cell.angle_beta   90.00
_cell.angle_gamma   90.00
#
_symmetry.space_group_name_H-M   'P 1'
#
loop_
_entity.id
_entity.type
_entity.pdbx_description
1 polymer ?
#
loop_
_entity_poly.entity_id
_entity_poly.type
_entity_poly.pdbx_seq_one_letter_code
_entity_poly.pdbx_strand_id
1 'polypeptide(L)'
;MKSRGVAGGDGEAAPNEGRLTPQHVACLDFDRLFFDLERYKAERGWHNLNITRCGIANLLADTSWYRLLIPESELVFDSFEKVHRWQEIAGSLLRNYVERYYTFRKREWELPHLEYRDLDEGDQNFPSVAREDDSEYGYRILIEESQEELIHKLNELKMAIKQGDLKPFEFRGLRAIWFDRHLYQPLLALERGVVEISPAPLNSGERRFVENLKTFCEVNPDRFESTELYLLRNLSRGRGVGFFEAGNFHPDFIIWLVENEVQKVIFVDPKGVRHISFHDPKIEFYQTVKEIQKRLGDPKVVLESFIVSNTPAYVMEKQWGKTKTEMMEKHIVFQDEDGYIGYILGISET
;
A
#
# COMPACT_ATOMS: atom_id res chain seq x y z
N MET A 1 -22.21 0.79 3.51
CA MET A 1 -22.16 2.03 2.71
C MET A 1 -23.15 3.01 3.35
N LYS A 2 -22.73 4.21 3.78
CA LYS A 2 -23.65 5.26 4.28
C LYS A 2 -23.79 6.32 3.18
N SER A 3 -25.01 6.66 2.80
CA SER A 3 -25.32 7.73 1.83
C SER A 3 -25.12 9.12 2.46
N ARG A 4 -24.86 10.14 1.63
CA ARG A 4 -24.46 11.50 2.02
C ARG A 4 -25.56 12.53 1.66
N GLY A 5 -25.94 13.37 2.64
CA GLY A 5 -26.82 14.56 2.54
C GLY A 5 -28.29 14.26 2.91
N VAL A 6 -29.02 14.98 3.78
CA VAL A 6 -29.12 16.43 4.02
C VAL A 6 -29.39 16.75 5.51
N ALA A 7 -29.00 17.95 5.94
CA ALA A 7 -29.09 18.47 7.32
C ALA A 7 -30.52 18.77 7.80
N GLY A 8 -30.77 18.47 9.08
CA GLY A 8 -31.80 19.12 9.91
C GLY A 8 -32.86 18.19 10.50
N GLY A 9 -32.66 17.78 11.76
CA GLY A 9 -33.68 17.15 12.60
C GLY A 9 -33.09 16.11 13.56
N ASP A 10 -32.88 16.50 14.82
CA ASP A 10 -32.39 15.63 15.89
C ASP A 10 -33.29 14.40 16.07
N GLY A 11 -32.69 13.25 15.80
CA GLY A 11 -33.32 11.94 15.87
C GLY A 11 -32.52 10.95 15.05
N GLU A 12 -31.28 10.65 15.44
CA GLU A 12 -30.55 9.49 14.90
C GLU A 12 -31.27 8.20 15.32
N ALA A 13 -32.34 7.86 14.60
CA ALA A 13 -32.85 6.51 14.57
C ALA A 13 -31.73 5.64 13.99
N ALA A 14 -31.20 4.73 14.81
CA ALA A 14 -30.20 3.77 14.35
C ALA A 14 -30.73 3.09 13.08
N PRO A 15 -29.97 3.04 11.98
CA PRO A 15 -30.46 2.48 10.73
C PRO A 15 -30.83 1.01 10.94
N ASN A 16 -32.07 0.65 10.61
CA ASN A 16 -32.55 -0.72 10.70
C ASN A 16 -31.76 -1.63 9.74
N GLU A 17 -31.67 -2.90 10.09
CA GLU A 17 -31.09 -3.90 9.22
C GLU A 17 -32.13 -4.35 8.18
N GLY A 18 -31.82 -4.14 6.91
CA GLY A 18 -32.70 -4.46 5.79
C GLY A 18 -32.03 -5.38 4.76
N ARG A 19 -32.84 -5.96 3.87
CA ARG A 19 -32.39 -6.83 2.77
C ARG A 19 -33.22 -6.54 1.52
N LEU A 20 -32.63 -6.74 0.34
CA LEU A 20 -33.41 -6.74 -0.89
C LEU A 20 -34.13 -8.09 -0.98
N THR A 21 -35.47 -8.07 -0.94
CA THR A 21 -36.29 -9.27 -1.03
C THR A 21 -36.40 -9.70 -2.49
N PRO A 22 -36.91 -10.91 -2.79
CA PRO A 22 -37.18 -11.33 -4.16
C PRO A 22 -38.07 -10.35 -4.94
N GLN A 23 -38.99 -9.65 -4.25
CA GLN A 23 -39.84 -8.62 -4.88
C GLN A 23 -39.01 -7.41 -5.32
N HIS A 24 -38.09 -6.93 -4.48
CA HIS A 24 -37.19 -5.83 -4.86
C HIS A 24 -36.31 -6.22 -6.03
N VAL A 25 -35.74 -7.45 -5.99
CA VAL A 25 -34.86 -7.97 -7.04
C VAL A 25 -35.59 -8.12 -8.38
N ALA A 26 -36.88 -8.50 -8.36
CA ALA A 26 -37.70 -8.59 -9.57
C ALA A 26 -37.93 -7.24 -10.27
N CYS A 27 -37.83 -6.12 -9.54
CA CYS A 27 -37.97 -4.77 -10.11
C CYS A 27 -36.68 -4.22 -10.72
N LEU A 28 -35.55 -4.92 -10.61
CA LEU A 28 -34.24 -4.43 -11.06
C LEU A 28 -34.04 -4.64 -12.57
N ASP A 29 -33.32 -3.70 -13.18
CA ASP A 29 -32.85 -3.83 -14.55
C ASP A 29 -31.52 -4.61 -14.58
N PHE A 30 -31.65 -5.92 -14.84
CA PHE A 30 -30.51 -6.84 -14.92
C PHE A 30 -29.57 -6.56 -16.09
N ASP A 31 -30.09 -6.04 -17.21
CA ASP A 31 -29.25 -5.73 -18.36
C ASP A 31 -28.37 -4.53 -18.04
N ARG A 32 -28.93 -3.49 -17.39
CA ARG A 32 -28.14 -2.37 -16.88
C ARG A 32 -27.10 -2.81 -15.84
N LEU A 33 -27.47 -3.67 -14.88
CA LEU A 33 -26.50 -4.19 -13.90
C LEU A 33 -25.37 -4.95 -14.59
N PHE A 34 -25.70 -5.78 -15.57
CA PHE A 34 -24.72 -6.54 -16.34
C PHE A 34 -23.74 -5.63 -17.09
N PHE A 35 -24.24 -4.66 -17.86
CA PHE A 35 -23.37 -3.74 -18.60
C PHE A 35 -22.53 -2.84 -17.69
N ASP A 36 -23.07 -2.40 -16.55
CA ASP A 36 -22.32 -1.61 -15.56
C ASP A 36 -21.17 -2.44 -14.96
N LEU A 37 -21.39 -3.73 -14.72
CA LEU A 37 -20.34 -4.62 -14.22
C LEU A 37 -19.29 -4.98 -15.28
N GLU A 38 -19.70 -5.23 -16.53
CA GLU A 38 -18.75 -5.45 -17.64
C GLU A 38 -17.87 -4.22 -17.85
N ARG A 39 -18.44 -3.01 -17.78
CA ARG A 39 -17.66 -1.76 -17.83
C ARG A 39 -16.71 -1.66 -16.63
N TYR A 40 -17.20 -1.90 -15.43
CA TYR A 40 -16.41 -1.85 -14.19
C TYR A 40 -15.20 -2.82 -14.21
N LYS A 41 -15.39 -4.01 -14.79
CA LYS A 41 -14.35 -5.02 -15.04
C LYS A 41 -13.36 -4.56 -16.11
N ALA A 42 -13.84 -4.02 -17.24
CA ALA A 42 -13.01 -3.55 -18.34
C ALA A 42 -12.10 -2.39 -17.93
N GLU A 43 -12.62 -1.42 -17.18
CA GLU A 43 -11.85 -0.29 -16.61
C GLU A 43 -10.68 -0.74 -15.71
N ARG A 44 -10.76 -1.97 -15.16
CA ARG A 44 -9.74 -2.55 -14.29
C ARG A 44 -8.86 -3.60 -14.99
N GLY A 45 -9.07 -3.83 -16.28
CA GLY A 45 -8.32 -4.83 -17.05
C GLY A 45 -8.58 -6.28 -16.63
N TRP A 46 -9.70 -6.57 -15.96
CA TRP A 46 -10.02 -7.91 -15.47
C TRP A 46 -10.59 -8.83 -16.56
N HIS A 47 -9.91 -8.94 -17.70
CA HIS A 47 -10.41 -9.62 -18.91
C HIS A 47 -10.70 -11.12 -18.70
N ASN A 48 -10.09 -11.73 -17.69
CA ASN A 48 -10.23 -13.12 -17.26
C ASN A 48 -11.44 -13.40 -16.34
N LEU A 49 -12.24 -12.38 -15.96
CA LEU A 49 -13.45 -12.56 -15.17
C LEU A 49 -14.70 -12.69 -16.05
N ASN A 50 -15.43 -13.80 -15.98
CA ASN A 50 -16.69 -13.94 -16.73
C ASN A 50 -17.89 -13.64 -15.84
N ILE A 51 -18.72 -12.67 -16.26
CA ILE A 51 -19.97 -12.31 -15.58
C ILE A 51 -21.13 -12.80 -16.44
N THR A 52 -22.17 -13.35 -15.82
CA THR A 52 -23.38 -13.80 -16.53
C THR A 52 -24.61 -13.18 -15.90
N ARG A 53 -25.63 -12.91 -16.73
CA ARG A 53 -26.91 -12.37 -16.26
C ARG A 53 -27.58 -13.27 -15.21
N CYS A 54 -27.55 -14.59 -15.44
CA CYS A 54 -28.06 -15.57 -14.47
C CYS A 54 -27.28 -15.55 -13.15
N GLY A 55 -25.95 -15.38 -13.22
CA GLY A 55 -25.11 -15.24 -12.02
C GLY A 55 -25.50 -14.02 -11.17
N ILE A 56 -25.78 -12.88 -11.81
CA ILE A 56 -26.25 -11.67 -11.11
C ILE A 56 -27.60 -11.91 -10.42
N ALA A 57 -28.55 -12.52 -11.12
CA ALA A 57 -29.87 -12.83 -10.55
C ALA A 57 -29.78 -13.79 -9.36
N ASN A 58 -29.00 -14.87 -9.49
CA ASN A 58 -28.80 -15.83 -8.42
C ASN A 58 -28.10 -15.21 -7.21
N LEU A 59 -27.10 -14.36 -7.43
CA LEU A 59 -26.35 -13.70 -6.36
C LEU A 59 -27.21 -12.69 -5.60
N LEU A 60 -28.04 -11.90 -6.28
CA LEU A 60 -28.94 -10.95 -5.61
C LEU A 60 -30.09 -11.64 -4.88
N ALA A 61 -30.49 -12.84 -5.31
CA ALA A 61 -31.50 -13.64 -4.62
C ALA A 61 -30.99 -14.19 -3.28
N ASP A 62 -29.68 -14.42 -3.16
CA ASP A 62 -29.05 -14.78 -1.88
C ASP A 62 -28.75 -13.51 -1.06
N THR A 63 -29.26 -13.46 0.17
CA THR A 63 -29.05 -12.33 1.09
C THR A 63 -28.02 -12.63 2.18
N SER A 64 -27.38 -13.80 2.16
CA SER A 64 -26.43 -14.25 3.19
C SER A 64 -25.10 -13.49 3.15
N TRP A 65 -24.73 -12.93 2.00
CA TRP A 65 -23.40 -12.35 1.75
C TRP A 65 -23.31 -10.84 2.00
N TYR A 66 -24.42 -10.18 2.35
CA TYR A 66 -24.43 -8.74 2.61
C TYR A 66 -25.38 -8.34 3.74
N ARG A 67 -25.12 -7.16 4.32
CA ARG A 67 -25.94 -6.51 5.33
C ARG A 67 -26.20 -5.06 4.92
N LEU A 68 -27.47 -4.66 4.78
CA LEU A 68 -27.83 -3.26 4.51
C LEU A 68 -28.29 -2.60 5.79
N LEU A 69 -27.73 -1.43 6.07
CA LEU A 69 -28.21 -0.53 7.11
C LEU A 69 -29.02 0.55 6.39
N ILE A 70 -30.34 0.40 6.41
CA ILE A 70 -31.25 1.20 5.59
C ILE A 70 -32.58 1.40 6.33
N PRO A 71 -33.18 2.61 6.32
CA PRO A 71 -34.51 2.80 6.88
C PRO A 71 -35.54 1.91 6.19
N GLU A 72 -36.48 1.34 6.95
CA GLU A 72 -37.54 0.47 6.40
C GLU A 72 -38.37 1.18 5.32
N SER A 73 -38.60 2.49 5.47
CA SER A 73 -39.30 3.33 4.48
C SER A 73 -38.61 3.40 3.12
N GLU A 74 -37.33 3.02 3.03
CA GLU A 74 -36.62 2.94 1.74
C GLU A 74 -36.78 1.59 1.05
N LEU A 75 -37.32 0.58 1.74
CA LEU A 75 -37.59 -0.74 1.20
C LEU A 75 -39.07 -0.93 0.86
N VAL A 76 -39.94 0.05 1.14
CA VAL A 76 -41.35 -0.02 0.76
C VAL A 76 -41.51 0.34 -0.71
N PHE A 77 -42.28 -0.46 -1.45
CA PHE A 77 -42.64 -0.17 -2.85
C PHE A 77 -43.78 0.86 -2.92
N ASP A 78 -43.46 2.13 -2.68
CA ASP A 78 -44.42 3.24 -2.75
C ASP A 78 -44.20 4.17 -3.95
N SER A 79 -43.03 4.09 -4.61
CA SER A 79 -42.65 4.96 -5.71
C SER A 79 -41.55 4.35 -6.60
N PHE A 80 -41.51 4.72 -7.88
CA PHE A 80 -40.45 4.28 -8.81
C PHE A 80 -39.07 4.84 -8.46
N GLU A 81 -38.99 5.91 -7.68
CA GLU A 81 -37.72 6.43 -7.14
C GLU A 81 -37.04 5.39 -6.24
N LYS A 82 -37.82 4.60 -5.48
CA LYS A 82 -37.30 3.50 -4.64
C LYS A 82 -36.66 2.42 -5.49
N VAL A 83 -37.25 2.08 -6.64
CA VAL A 83 -36.66 1.12 -7.59
C VAL A 83 -35.31 1.61 -8.08
N HIS A 84 -35.19 2.90 -8.40
CA HIS A 84 -33.92 3.49 -8.78
C HIS A 84 -32.87 3.38 -7.65
N ARG A 85 -33.28 3.66 -6.42
CA ARG A 85 -32.42 3.49 -5.25
C ARG A 85 -31.99 2.04 -5.03
N TRP A 86 -32.90 1.07 -5.21
CA TRP A 86 -32.57 -0.36 -5.11
C TRP A 86 -31.60 -0.78 -6.22
N GLN A 87 -31.74 -0.23 -7.42
CA GLN A 87 -30.80 -0.43 -8.53
C GLN A 87 -29.39 0.06 -8.15
N GLU A 88 -29.25 1.24 -7.56
CA GLU A 88 -27.96 1.78 -7.11
C GLU A 88 -27.34 0.94 -5.99
N ILE A 89 -28.16 0.50 -5.03
CA ILE A 89 -27.73 -0.39 -3.94
C ILE A 89 -27.24 -1.71 -4.51
N ALA A 90 -28.03 -2.36 -5.37
CA ALA A 90 -27.68 -3.62 -6.01
C ALA A 90 -26.38 -3.49 -6.84
N GLY A 91 -26.25 -2.44 -7.64
CA GLY A 91 -25.03 -2.15 -8.40
C GLY A 91 -23.80 -1.98 -7.50
N SER A 92 -23.94 -1.27 -6.38
CA SER A 92 -22.85 -1.08 -5.42
C SER A 92 -22.47 -2.37 -4.70
N LEU A 93 -23.47 -3.18 -4.29
CA LEU A 93 -23.24 -4.48 -3.68
C LEU A 93 -22.49 -5.41 -4.64
N LEU A 94 -22.94 -5.50 -5.89
CA LEU A 94 -22.34 -6.36 -6.91
C LEU A 94 -20.90 -5.94 -7.25
N ARG A 95 -20.61 -4.64 -7.38
CA ARG A 95 -19.24 -4.16 -7.62
C ARG A 95 -18.30 -4.57 -6.48
N ASN A 96 -18.73 -4.37 -5.22
CA ASN A 96 -17.95 -4.80 -4.05
C ASN A 96 -17.75 -6.31 -4.01
N TYR A 97 -18.78 -7.10 -4.37
CA TYR A 97 -18.66 -8.55 -4.45
C TYR A 97 -17.64 -8.97 -5.52
N VAL A 98 -17.77 -8.43 -6.73
CA VAL A 98 -16.91 -8.75 -7.86
C VAL A 98 -15.45 -8.42 -7.54
N GLU A 99 -15.18 -7.26 -6.94
CA GLU A 99 -13.83 -6.87 -6.50
C GLU A 99 -13.24 -7.86 -5.48
N ARG A 100 -14.03 -8.24 -4.47
CA ARG A 100 -13.60 -9.23 -3.46
C ARG A 100 -13.38 -10.61 -4.05
N TYR A 101 -14.30 -11.08 -4.88
CA TYR A 101 -14.21 -12.39 -5.54
C TYR A 101 -13.01 -12.47 -6.46
N TYR A 102 -12.80 -11.44 -7.28
CA TYR A 102 -11.65 -11.38 -8.18
C TYR A 102 -10.34 -11.41 -7.40
N THR A 103 -10.21 -10.58 -6.37
CA THR A 103 -9.02 -10.52 -5.51
C THR A 103 -8.76 -11.86 -4.83
N PHE A 104 -9.81 -12.52 -4.33
CA PHE A 104 -9.70 -13.85 -3.71
C PHE A 104 -9.20 -14.92 -4.69
N ARG A 105 -9.76 -15.00 -5.91
CA ARG A 105 -9.34 -15.99 -6.92
C ARG A 105 -7.97 -15.68 -7.50
N LYS A 106 -7.64 -14.40 -7.67
CA LYS A 106 -6.31 -13.95 -8.08
C LYS A 106 -5.26 -14.40 -7.05
N ARG A 107 -5.52 -14.17 -5.76
CA ARG A 107 -4.68 -14.66 -4.65
C ARG A 107 -4.47 -16.17 -4.70
N GLU A 108 -5.55 -16.95 -4.84
CA GLU A 108 -5.49 -18.42 -4.91
C GLU A 108 -4.57 -18.90 -6.05
N TRP A 109 -4.56 -18.17 -7.16
CA TRP A 109 -3.73 -18.47 -8.31
C TRP A 109 -2.28 -17.95 -8.19
N GLU A 110 -2.03 -16.74 -7.69
CA GLU A 110 -0.67 -16.17 -7.61
C GLU A 110 0.18 -16.85 -6.55
N LEU A 111 -0.43 -17.17 -5.40
CA LEU A 111 0.25 -17.72 -4.23
C LEU A 111 1.15 -18.95 -4.53
N PRO A 112 0.72 -19.96 -5.32
CA PRO A 112 1.57 -21.07 -5.76
C PRO A 112 2.73 -20.74 -6.67
N HIS A 113 2.71 -19.57 -7.30
CA HIS A 113 3.69 -19.17 -8.29
C HIS A 113 4.64 -18.10 -7.75
N LEU A 114 4.57 -17.77 -6.46
CA LEU A 114 5.58 -16.95 -5.80
C LEU A 114 6.91 -17.70 -5.79
N GLU A 115 7.96 -17.00 -6.20
CA GLU A 115 9.33 -17.52 -6.24
C GLU A 115 10.31 -16.43 -5.81
N TYR A 116 11.47 -16.84 -5.33
CA TYR A 116 12.60 -15.94 -5.17
C TYR A 116 13.21 -15.64 -6.54
N ARG A 117 13.51 -14.38 -6.79
CA ARG A 117 14.25 -13.93 -7.97
C ARG A 117 15.42 -13.08 -7.53
N ASP A 118 16.53 -13.29 -8.22
CA ASP A 118 17.70 -12.43 -8.08
C ASP A 118 17.38 -11.05 -8.69
N LEU A 119 17.89 -10.01 -8.04
CA LEU A 119 17.85 -8.65 -8.58
C LEU A 119 19.03 -8.47 -9.54
N ASP A 120 18.75 -8.02 -10.75
CA ASP A 120 19.77 -7.67 -11.74
C ASP A 120 19.80 -6.14 -11.98
N GLU A 121 20.84 -5.66 -12.69
CA GLU A 121 20.99 -4.24 -13.03
C GLU A 121 19.83 -3.68 -13.88
N GLY A 122 19.09 -4.57 -14.53
CA GLY A 122 17.94 -4.30 -15.39
C GLY A 122 16.59 -4.28 -14.66
N ASP A 123 16.58 -4.44 -13.33
CA ASP A 123 15.34 -4.69 -12.59
C ASP A 123 14.38 -3.48 -12.67
N GLN A 124 13.11 -3.78 -12.94
CA GLN A 124 12.08 -2.76 -13.11
C GLN A 124 11.82 -1.96 -11.82
N ASN A 125 12.20 -2.49 -10.66
CA ASN A 125 12.07 -1.84 -9.36
C ASN A 125 13.09 -0.71 -9.18
N PHE A 126 14.07 -0.56 -10.07
CA PHE A 126 14.93 0.61 -10.12
C PHE A 126 14.24 1.80 -10.80
N PRO A 127 14.54 3.04 -10.36
CA PRO A 127 13.89 4.22 -10.88
C PRO A 127 14.21 4.36 -12.36
N SER A 128 13.19 4.21 -13.19
CA SER A 128 13.27 4.35 -14.64
C SER A 128 12.14 5.20 -15.17
N VAL A 129 12.45 5.97 -16.21
CA VAL A 129 11.51 6.84 -16.93
C VAL A 129 11.39 6.31 -18.36
N ALA A 130 10.16 5.95 -18.74
CA ALA A 130 9.87 5.53 -20.11
C ALA A 130 10.11 6.70 -21.09
N ARG A 131 10.88 6.46 -22.14
CA ARG A 131 10.99 7.29 -23.34
C ARG A 131 10.43 6.52 -24.54
N GLU A 132 10.21 7.21 -25.66
CA GLU A 132 9.59 6.65 -26.86
C GLU A 132 10.33 5.41 -27.40
N ASP A 133 11.66 5.36 -27.23
CA ASP A 133 12.50 4.29 -27.77
C ASP A 133 13.21 3.40 -26.72
N ASP A 134 13.27 3.82 -25.44
CA ASP A 134 13.94 3.06 -24.36
C ASP A 134 13.57 3.56 -22.94
N SER A 135 13.91 2.81 -21.89
CA SER A 135 13.81 3.24 -20.49
C SER A 135 15.15 3.79 -20.00
N GLU A 136 15.16 5.04 -19.54
CA GLU A 136 16.35 5.64 -18.93
C GLU A 136 16.27 5.51 -17.40
N TYR A 137 17.32 4.98 -16.77
CA TYR A 137 17.43 4.95 -15.32
C TYR A 137 17.66 6.34 -14.75
N GLY A 138 16.85 6.71 -13.75
CA GLY A 138 16.95 7.96 -13.03
C GLY A 138 15.60 8.61 -12.75
N TYR A 139 15.66 9.90 -12.42
CA TYR A 139 14.50 10.72 -12.11
C TYR A 139 14.23 11.71 -13.24
N ARG A 140 12.97 11.84 -13.62
CA ARG A 140 12.45 12.96 -14.41
C ARG A 140 11.93 14.02 -13.46
N ILE A 141 12.47 15.23 -13.55
CA ILE A 141 12.01 16.39 -12.79
C ILE A 141 11.43 17.39 -13.79
N LEU A 142 10.13 17.67 -13.69
CA LEU A 142 9.42 18.67 -14.48
C LEU A 142 9.32 19.97 -13.66
N ILE A 143 9.74 21.07 -14.29
CA ILE A 143 9.96 22.37 -13.64
C ILE A 143 9.56 23.46 -14.62
N GLU A 144 8.98 24.55 -14.12
CA GLU A 144 8.77 25.76 -14.92
C GLU A 144 10.10 26.41 -15.29
N GLU A 145 10.23 26.83 -16.56
CA GLU A 145 11.45 27.48 -17.09
C GLU A 145 11.84 28.76 -16.31
N SER A 146 10.86 29.44 -15.71
CA SER A 146 11.05 30.62 -14.87
C SER A 146 11.84 30.35 -13.58
N GLN A 147 12.00 29.09 -13.16
CA GLN A 147 12.70 28.70 -11.94
C GLN A 147 14.22 28.56 -12.17
N GLU A 148 14.87 29.60 -12.69
CA GLU A 148 16.29 29.57 -13.09
C GLU A 148 17.23 29.10 -11.97
N GLU A 149 17.03 29.57 -10.74
CA GLU A 149 17.83 29.14 -9.58
C GLU A 149 17.72 27.63 -9.32
N LEU A 150 16.53 27.06 -9.47
CA LEU A 150 16.28 25.64 -9.24
C LEU A 150 16.90 24.80 -10.35
N ILE A 151 16.78 25.25 -11.59
CA ILE A 151 17.44 24.62 -12.74
C ILE A 151 18.96 24.59 -12.52
N HIS A 152 19.54 25.71 -12.08
CA HIS A 152 20.97 25.78 -11.77
C HIS A 152 21.37 24.77 -10.68
N LYS A 153 20.65 24.75 -9.55
CA LYS A 153 20.90 23.82 -8.43
C LYS A 153 20.77 22.35 -8.82
N LEU A 154 19.82 22.00 -9.68
CA LEU A 154 19.66 20.63 -10.18
C LEU A 154 20.76 20.23 -11.15
N ASN A 155 21.26 21.17 -11.96
CA ASN A 155 22.43 20.93 -12.81
C ASN A 155 23.69 20.73 -11.96
N GLU A 156 23.88 21.48 -10.88
CA GLU A 156 24.95 21.24 -9.90
C GLU A 156 24.84 19.84 -9.30
N LEU A 157 23.65 19.42 -8.86
CA LEU A 157 23.41 18.06 -8.34
C LEU A 157 23.75 16.98 -9.38
N LYS A 158 23.31 17.17 -10.63
CA LYS A 158 23.62 16.24 -11.73
C LYS A 158 25.12 16.14 -12.00
N MET A 159 25.85 17.26 -11.93
CA MET A 159 27.30 17.28 -12.07
C MET A 159 27.99 16.58 -10.89
N ALA A 160 27.53 16.85 -9.67
CA ALA A 160 28.04 16.22 -8.45
C ALA A 160 27.90 14.68 -8.50
N ILE A 161 26.75 14.17 -8.94
CA ILE A 161 26.53 12.73 -9.15
C ILE A 161 27.55 12.16 -10.15
N LYS A 162 27.73 12.80 -11.31
CA LYS A 162 28.67 12.35 -12.34
C LYS A 162 30.13 12.36 -11.87
N GLN A 163 30.47 13.26 -10.95
CA GLN A 163 31.81 13.38 -10.39
C GLN A 163 32.02 12.52 -9.15
N GLY A 164 30.97 11.91 -8.60
CA GLY A 164 31.01 11.20 -7.33
C GLY A 164 31.13 12.10 -6.10
N ASP A 165 30.85 13.41 -6.21
CA ASP A 165 30.86 14.35 -5.08
C ASP A 165 29.52 14.31 -4.33
N LEU A 166 29.30 13.25 -3.56
CA LEU A 166 28.01 12.91 -2.92
C LEU A 166 27.78 13.70 -1.62
N LYS A 167 27.81 15.03 -1.71
CA LYS A 167 27.58 15.92 -0.54
C LYS A 167 26.09 16.13 -0.26
N PRO A 168 25.70 16.40 1.00
CA PRO A 168 24.32 16.74 1.33
C PRO A 168 23.78 17.85 0.42
N PHE A 169 22.63 17.59 -0.21
CA PHE A 169 21.96 18.53 -1.09
C PHE A 169 20.56 18.81 -0.56
N GLU A 170 20.26 20.07 -0.32
CA GLU A 170 18.93 20.54 0.04
C GLU A 170 18.66 21.91 -0.56
N PHE A 171 17.56 22.02 -1.29
CA PHE A 171 17.14 23.29 -1.87
C PHE A 171 15.62 23.33 -2.04
N ARG A 172 14.98 24.35 -1.46
CA ARG A 172 13.52 24.58 -1.52
C ARG A 172 12.69 23.32 -1.22
N GLY A 173 13.09 22.56 -0.20
CA GLY A 173 12.38 21.34 0.22
C GLY A 173 12.66 20.08 -0.60
N LEU A 174 13.42 20.18 -1.70
CA LEU A 174 14.00 19.03 -2.39
C LEU A 174 15.31 18.64 -1.68
N ARG A 175 15.41 17.38 -1.27
CA ARG A 175 16.60 16.83 -0.61
C ARG A 175 17.09 15.59 -1.34
N ALA A 176 18.41 15.47 -1.52
CA ALA A 176 19.05 14.25 -1.98
C ALA A 176 19.70 13.53 -0.78
N ILE A 177 19.28 12.29 -0.55
CA ILE A 177 19.77 11.44 0.53
C ILE A 177 20.73 10.43 -0.09
N TRP A 178 21.97 10.47 0.39
CA TRP A 178 23.02 9.52 0.02
C TRP A 178 23.07 8.43 1.09
N PHE A 179 22.80 7.20 0.69
CA PHE A 179 22.93 6.03 1.55
C PHE A 179 23.62 4.95 0.74
N ASP A 180 24.88 4.70 1.06
CA ASP A 180 25.78 3.77 0.37
C ASP A 180 25.29 2.31 0.41
N ARG A 181 24.49 1.97 1.42
CA ARG A 181 23.80 0.67 1.55
C ARG A 181 22.49 0.60 0.78
N HIS A 182 22.05 1.68 0.13
CA HIS A 182 20.89 1.63 -0.75
C HIS A 182 21.31 1.21 -2.16
N LEU A 183 20.51 0.37 -2.84
CA LEU A 183 20.88 -0.21 -4.14
C LEU A 183 21.02 0.81 -5.30
N TYR A 184 20.52 2.03 -5.10
CA TYR A 184 20.74 3.15 -6.02
C TYR A 184 20.83 4.47 -5.25
N GLN A 185 21.49 5.48 -5.81
CA GLN A 185 21.60 6.79 -5.15
C GLN A 185 21.64 7.95 -6.15
N PRO A 186 21.12 9.14 -5.78
CA PRO A 186 20.49 9.47 -4.49
C PRO A 186 19.04 8.97 -4.38
N LEU A 187 18.54 8.92 -3.15
CA LEU A 187 17.10 8.94 -2.89
C LEU A 187 16.62 10.40 -2.82
N LEU A 188 15.63 10.75 -3.63
CA LEU A 188 15.04 12.11 -3.60
C LEU A 188 13.86 12.17 -2.65
N ALA A 189 13.84 13.18 -1.77
CA ALA A 189 12.72 13.52 -0.90
C ALA A 189 12.19 14.92 -1.20
N LEU A 190 10.89 15.12 -1.06
CA LEU A 190 10.24 16.42 -1.33
C LEU A 190 9.19 16.71 -0.26
N GLU A 191 9.40 17.75 0.56
CA GLU A 191 8.47 18.09 1.63
C GLU A 191 7.29 18.94 1.13
N ARG A 192 7.57 19.93 0.28
CA ARG A 192 6.63 20.78 -0.45
C ARG A 192 7.35 21.25 -1.71
N GLY A 193 6.75 21.12 -2.88
CA GLY A 193 7.46 21.36 -4.14
C GLY A 193 6.67 22.16 -5.15
N VAL A 194 7.43 22.90 -5.97
CA VAL A 194 6.99 23.55 -7.22
C VAL A 194 7.30 22.66 -8.43
N VAL A 195 7.74 21.42 -8.19
CA VAL A 195 8.25 20.50 -9.21
C VAL A 195 7.58 19.15 -9.12
N GLU A 196 7.40 18.53 -10.27
CA GLU A 196 6.87 17.17 -10.38
C GLU A 196 8.05 16.21 -10.64
N ILE A 197 8.19 15.18 -9.80
CA ILE A 197 9.29 14.22 -9.87
C ILE A 197 8.71 12.83 -10.14
N SER A 198 9.29 12.13 -11.12
CA SER A 198 8.95 10.74 -11.46
C SER A 198 10.21 9.87 -11.54
N PRO A 199 10.27 8.70 -10.86
CA PRO A 199 9.28 8.19 -9.90
C PRO A 199 9.06 9.12 -8.70
N ALA A 200 7.90 8.99 -8.03
CA ALA A 200 7.51 9.89 -6.93
C ALA A 200 8.61 9.97 -5.86
N PRO A 201 8.93 11.15 -5.31
CA PRO A 201 9.95 11.30 -4.28
C PRO A 201 9.47 10.72 -2.93
N LEU A 202 10.39 10.58 -1.97
CA LEU A 202 10.05 10.15 -0.60
C LEU A 202 9.17 11.19 0.09
N ASN A 203 8.14 10.71 0.79
CA ASN A 203 7.36 11.52 1.72
C ASN A 203 8.13 11.75 3.05
N SER A 204 7.59 12.55 3.97
CA SER A 204 8.28 12.87 5.23
C SER A 204 8.52 11.67 6.14
N GLY A 205 7.58 10.72 6.21
CA GLY A 205 7.72 9.47 6.97
C GLY A 205 8.73 8.52 6.34
N GLU A 206 8.67 8.34 5.02
CA GLU A 206 9.66 7.56 4.26
C GLU A 206 11.07 8.16 4.39
N ARG A 207 11.22 9.48 4.22
CA ARG A 207 12.49 10.20 4.38
C ARG A 207 13.07 9.95 5.77
N ARG A 208 12.28 10.18 6.82
CA ARG A 208 12.73 10.00 8.20
C ARG A 208 13.14 8.55 8.47
N PHE A 209 12.46 7.57 7.87
CA PHE A 209 12.84 6.17 8.01
C PHE A 209 14.22 5.90 7.42
N VAL A 210 14.48 6.37 6.20
CA VAL A 210 15.79 6.21 5.52
C VAL A 210 16.89 6.92 6.31
N GLU A 211 16.66 8.16 6.75
CA GLU A 211 17.63 8.92 7.55
C GLU A 211 17.94 8.21 8.88
N ASN A 212 16.92 7.72 9.59
CA ASN A 212 17.12 6.99 10.84
C ASN A 212 17.88 5.67 10.63
N LEU A 213 17.59 4.92 9.56
CA LEU A 213 18.32 3.69 9.24
C LEU A 213 19.78 3.98 8.89
N LYS A 214 20.04 5.02 8.09
CA LYS A 214 21.39 5.49 7.76
C LYS A 214 22.16 5.86 9.03
N THR A 215 21.59 6.70 9.89
CA THR A 215 22.23 7.09 11.16
C THR A 215 22.46 5.90 12.07
N PHE A 216 21.53 4.94 12.14
CA PHE A 216 21.72 3.71 12.91
C PHE A 216 22.94 2.92 12.43
N CYS A 217 23.12 2.79 11.11
CA CYS A 217 24.29 2.12 10.52
C CYS A 217 25.60 2.86 10.83
N GLU A 218 25.60 4.19 10.76
CA GLU A 218 26.77 5.04 11.02
C GLU A 218 27.20 5.02 12.49
N VAL A 219 26.26 4.94 13.42
CA VAL A 219 26.52 4.90 14.87
C VAL A 219 26.89 3.51 15.37
N ASN A 220 26.53 2.44 14.64
CA ASN A 220 26.76 1.05 15.03
C ASN A 220 27.58 0.27 13.98
N PRO A 221 28.75 0.75 13.52
CA PRO A 221 29.50 0.10 12.45
C PRO A 221 29.89 -1.35 12.80
N ASP A 222 30.25 -1.61 14.06
CA ASP A 222 30.63 -2.93 14.58
C ASP A 222 29.53 -3.99 14.37
N ARG A 223 28.26 -3.59 14.34
CA ARG A 223 27.10 -4.49 14.11
C ARG A 223 26.99 -4.95 12.66
N PHE A 224 27.73 -4.33 11.75
CA PHE A 224 27.68 -4.59 10.31
C PHE A 224 29.03 -5.05 9.74
N GLU A 225 29.97 -5.50 10.59
CA GLU A 225 31.24 -6.08 10.14
C GLU A 225 31.04 -7.47 9.49
N SER A 226 30.16 -8.29 10.08
CA SER A 226 29.81 -9.63 9.59
C SER A 226 28.45 -9.71 8.92
N THR A 227 27.75 -8.58 8.84
CA THR A 227 26.37 -8.50 8.34
C THR A 227 26.26 -7.41 7.29
N GLU A 228 25.99 -7.82 6.06
CA GLU A 228 25.71 -6.90 4.97
C GLU A 228 24.25 -6.45 5.09
N LEU A 229 24.03 -5.15 4.93
CA LEU A 229 22.69 -4.55 4.91
C LEU A 229 22.53 -3.82 3.60
N TYR A 230 21.47 -4.16 2.88
CA TYR A 230 21.02 -3.46 1.69
C TYR A 230 19.61 -2.93 1.90
N LEU A 231 19.35 -1.72 1.39
CA LEU A 231 18.02 -1.12 1.34
C LEU A 231 17.59 -0.97 -0.11
N LEU A 232 16.37 -1.36 -0.41
CA LEU A 232 15.71 -1.09 -1.68
C LEU A 232 14.38 -0.39 -1.41
N ARG A 233 14.21 0.82 -1.93
CA ARG A 233 12.88 1.42 -2.06
C ARG A 233 12.10 0.65 -3.12
N ASN A 234 10.90 0.23 -2.75
CA ASN A 234 10.03 -0.57 -3.60
C ASN A 234 9.09 0.33 -4.42
N LEU A 235 9.30 0.39 -5.73
CA LEU A 235 8.44 1.09 -6.68
C LEU A 235 7.18 0.25 -6.97
N SER A 236 6.22 0.31 -6.03
CA SER A 236 4.94 -0.38 -6.18
C SER A 236 4.12 0.11 -7.39
N ARG A 237 3.12 -0.69 -7.80
CA ARG A 237 2.28 -0.55 -9.03
C ARG A 237 2.92 -1.02 -10.33
N GLY A 238 3.20 -2.32 -10.39
CA GLY A 238 3.55 -3.04 -11.62
C GLY A 238 5.04 -3.26 -11.86
N ARG A 239 5.92 -2.67 -11.03
CA ARG A 239 7.38 -2.79 -11.15
C ARG A 239 8.06 -3.40 -9.91
N GLY A 240 7.55 -3.13 -8.71
CA GLY A 240 8.06 -3.67 -7.45
C GLY A 240 7.23 -4.82 -6.85
N VAL A 241 7.66 -5.27 -5.68
CA VAL A 241 7.04 -6.36 -4.91
C VAL A 241 5.72 -5.90 -4.29
N GLY A 242 4.70 -6.74 -4.33
CA GLY A 242 3.40 -6.47 -3.72
C GLY A 242 2.72 -7.76 -3.30
N PHE A 243 2.02 -7.69 -2.16
CA PHE A 243 1.33 -8.82 -1.56
C PHE A 243 -0.18 -8.56 -1.60
N PHE A 244 -0.84 -9.14 -2.60
CA PHE A 244 -2.29 -9.07 -2.75
C PHE A 244 -3.02 -9.76 -1.58
N GLU A 245 -2.35 -10.71 -0.92
CA GLU A 245 -2.81 -11.50 0.21
C GLU A 245 -3.24 -10.67 1.43
N ALA A 246 -2.65 -9.48 1.61
CA ALA A 246 -2.84 -8.61 2.76
C ALA A 246 -3.54 -7.28 2.41
N GLY A 247 -4.61 -7.37 1.61
CA GLY A 247 -5.38 -6.17 1.24
C GLY A 247 -4.58 -5.22 0.36
N ASN A 248 -3.82 -5.77 -0.59
CA ASN A 248 -2.85 -5.05 -1.43
C ASN A 248 -1.80 -4.34 -0.55
N PHE A 249 -1.09 -5.12 0.26
CA PHE A 249 0.04 -4.62 1.01
C PHE A 249 1.21 -4.43 0.04
N HIS A 250 1.68 -3.19 -0.06
CA HIS A 250 2.83 -2.82 -0.85
C HIS A 250 3.80 -2.15 0.10
N PRO A 251 4.87 -2.83 0.54
CA PRO A 251 5.86 -2.20 1.39
C PRO A 251 6.55 -1.09 0.61
N ASP A 252 6.92 0.00 1.28
CA ASP A 252 7.67 1.09 0.66
C ASP A 252 9.16 0.75 0.55
N PHE A 253 9.66 -0.11 1.45
CA PHE A 253 11.05 -0.54 1.48
C PHE A 253 11.20 -2.04 1.72
N ILE A 254 12.32 -2.57 1.21
CA ILE A 254 12.80 -3.91 1.46
C ILE A 254 14.20 -3.77 2.05
N ILE A 255 14.38 -4.22 3.29
CA ILE A 255 15.71 -4.37 3.89
C ILE A 255 16.15 -5.81 3.62
N TRP A 256 17.36 -5.97 3.11
CA TRP A 256 17.98 -7.26 2.92
C TRP A 256 19.23 -7.34 3.81
N LEU A 257 19.19 -8.22 4.79
CA LEU A 257 20.31 -8.52 5.67
C LEU A 257 20.91 -9.85 5.25
N VAL A 258 22.22 -9.88 5.04
CA VAL A 258 22.96 -11.10 4.74
C VAL A 258 23.98 -11.30 5.85
N GLU A 259 23.80 -12.38 6.60
CA GLU A 259 24.73 -12.79 7.66
C GLU A 259 25.10 -14.25 7.42
N ASN A 260 26.37 -14.48 7.03
CA ASN A 260 26.86 -15.78 6.57
C ASN A 260 26.04 -16.31 5.38
N GLU A 261 25.42 -17.48 5.52
CA GLU A 261 24.56 -18.08 4.50
C GLU A 261 23.06 -17.78 4.72
N VAL A 262 22.71 -16.98 5.73
CA VAL A 262 21.31 -16.68 6.07
C VAL A 262 20.96 -15.28 5.57
N GLN A 263 19.83 -15.19 4.88
CA GLN A 263 19.28 -13.96 4.36
C GLN A 263 18.00 -13.62 5.12
N LYS A 264 17.91 -12.40 5.65
CA LYS A 264 16.69 -11.88 6.26
C LYS A 264 16.15 -10.74 5.40
N VAL A 265 14.99 -10.96 4.79
CA VAL A 265 14.30 -9.98 3.95
C VAL A 265 13.14 -9.39 4.75
N ILE A 266 13.20 -8.08 4.99
CA ILE A 266 12.27 -7.36 5.84
C ILE A 266 11.50 -6.34 5.00
N PHE A 267 10.19 -6.53 4.88
CA PHE A 267 9.28 -5.60 4.23
C PHE A 267 8.87 -4.50 5.21
N VAL A 268 9.07 -3.24 4.85
CA VAL A 268 8.82 -2.09 5.73
C VAL A 268 7.90 -1.08 5.07
N ASP A 269 6.84 -0.66 5.78
CA ASP A 269 5.83 0.30 5.32
C ASP A 269 5.67 1.46 6.33
N PRO A 270 6.43 2.57 6.16
CA PRO A 270 6.29 3.76 6.99
C PRO A 270 5.01 4.55 6.67
N LYS A 271 4.03 4.54 7.59
CA LYS A 271 2.70 5.10 7.32
C LYS A 271 1.95 5.63 8.53
N GLY A 272 0.89 6.39 8.25
CA GLY A 272 -0.14 6.71 9.26
C GLY A 272 -1.16 5.58 9.38
N VAL A 273 -1.37 5.09 10.59
CA VAL A 273 -2.27 3.95 10.87
C VAL A 273 -3.60 4.35 11.51
N ARG A 274 -3.87 5.66 11.69
CA ARG A 274 -5.12 6.18 12.30
C ARG A 274 -6.41 5.71 11.62
N HIS A 275 -6.38 5.43 10.33
CA HIS A 275 -7.57 5.01 9.59
C HIS A 275 -7.65 3.49 9.38
N ILE A 276 -6.72 2.75 9.99
CA ILE A 276 -6.57 1.31 9.82
C ILE A 276 -7.15 0.62 11.06
N SER A 277 -7.90 -0.45 10.84
CA SER A 277 -8.39 -1.31 11.93
C SER A 277 -7.25 -2.15 12.50
N PHE A 278 -7.27 -2.47 13.79
CA PHE A 278 -6.30 -3.38 14.40
C PHE A 278 -6.35 -4.83 13.84
N HIS A 279 -7.44 -5.15 13.14
CA HIS A 279 -7.65 -6.42 12.43
C HIS A 279 -7.60 -6.25 10.91
N ASP A 280 -7.05 -5.15 10.41
CA ASP A 280 -6.88 -4.95 8.98
C ASP A 280 -5.88 -5.96 8.41
N PRO A 281 -6.13 -6.54 7.22
CA PRO A 281 -5.20 -7.47 6.58
C PRO A 281 -3.76 -6.95 6.46
N LYS A 282 -3.56 -5.63 6.34
CA LYS A 282 -2.22 -5.02 6.33
C LYS A 282 -1.52 -5.13 7.68
N ILE A 283 -2.27 -4.96 8.78
CA ILE A 283 -1.74 -5.16 10.13
C ILE A 283 -1.39 -6.64 10.34
N GLU A 284 -2.23 -7.57 9.90
CA GLU A 284 -2.00 -9.01 10.08
C GLU A 284 -0.97 -9.59 9.09
N PHE A 285 -0.37 -8.77 8.21
CA PHE A 285 0.56 -9.25 7.19
C PHE A 285 1.83 -9.86 7.79
N TYR A 286 2.25 -9.46 8.99
CA TYR A 286 3.38 -10.08 9.70
C TYR A 286 3.21 -11.59 9.92
N GLN A 287 1.97 -12.09 10.00
CA GLN A 287 1.69 -13.53 10.04
C GLN A 287 1.68 -14.13 8.63
N THR A 288 1.02 -13.44 7.68
CA THR A 288 0.89 -13.89 6.29
C THR A 288 2.26 -14.07 5.62
N VAL A 289 3.22 -13.19 5.90
CA VAL A 289 4.58 -13.31 5.35
C VAL A 289 5.30 -14.57 5.85
N LYS A 290 4.98 -15.05 7.06
CA LYS A 290 5.51 -16.33 7.58
C LYS A 290 4.88 -17.54 6.91
N GLU A 291 3.61 -17.45 6.53
CA GLU A 291 2.97 -18.48 5.69
C GLU A 291 3.65 -18.55 4.31
N ILE A 292 3.96 -17.39 3.72
CA ILE A 292 4.70 -17.30 2.46
C ILE A 292 6.11 -17.89 2.62
N GLN A 293 6.85 -17.53 3.67
CA GLN A 293 8.18 -18.09 3.96
C GLN A 293 8.12 -19.63 4.04
N LYS A 294 7.18 -20.16 4.83
CA LYS A 294 7.01 -21.61 4.99
C LYS A 294 6.73 -22.32 3.66
N ARG A 295 5.97 -21.66 2.78
CA ARG A 295 5.62 -22.18 1.46
C ARG A 295 6.82 -22.20 0.51
N LEU A 296 7.59 -21.10 0.48
CA LEU A 296 8.79 -20.99 -0.34
C LEU A 296 9.86 -21.99 0.11
N GLY A 297 9.90 -22.31 1.41
CA GLY A 297 10.58 -23.50 1.92
C GLY A 297 12.10 -23.43 1.90
N ASP A 298 12.69 -22.27 1.62
CA ASP A 298 14.13 -22.06 1.73
C ASP A 298 14.51 -21.86 3.20
N PRO A 299 15.28 -22.78 3.82
CA PRO A 299 15.69 -22.66 5.21
C PRO A 299 16.69 -21.52 5.47
N LYS A 300 17.32 -20.99 4.42
CA LYS A 300 18.28 -19.88 4.50
C LYS A 300 17.62 -18.52 4.42
N VAL A 301 16.33 -18.44 4.09
CA VAL A 301 15.62 -17.17 3.94
C VAL A 301 14.59 -16.98 5.05
N VAL A 302 14.72 -15.88 5.77
CA VAL A 302 13.76 -15.43 6.78
C VAL A 302 13.03 -14.20 6.24
N LEU A 303 11.70 -14.25 6.21
CA LEU A 303 10.88 -13.12 5.79
C LEU A 303 10.25 -12.46 7.01
N GLU A 304 10.33 -11.13 7.09
CA GLU A 304 9.66 -10.33 8.11
C GLU A 304 8.89 -9.19 7.46
N SER A 305 7.90 -8.67 8.18
CA SER A 305 7.22 -7.43 7.79
C SER A 305 6.97 -6.55 9.00
N PHE A 306 7.15 -5.24 8.81
CA PHE A 306 6.90 -4.22 9.83
C PHE A 306 6.11 -3.04 9.26
N ILE A 307 5.21 -2.52 10.09
CA ILE A 307 4.59 -1.22 9.85
C ILE A 307 5.28 -0.21 10.77
N VAL A 308 5.88 0.82 10.17
CA VAL A 308 6.53 1.91 10.91
C VAL A 308 5.53 3.05 11.01
N SER A 309 4.82 3.11 12.12
CA SER A 309 3.77 4.10 12.35
C SER A 309 4.38 5.49 12.56
N ASN A 310 3.99 6.44 11.73
CA ASN A 310 4.22 7.88 11.97
C ASN A 310 3.16 8.50 12.91
N THR A 311 2.20 7.69 13.36
CA THR A 311 1.22 8.10 14.38
C THR A 311 1.72 7.66 15.75
N PRO A 312 1.84 8.58 16.73
CA PRO A 312 2.37 8.24 18.05
C PRO A 312 1.62 7.09 18.74
N ALA A 313 2.36 6.26 19.49
CA ALA A 313 1.82 5.09 20.18
C ALA A 313 0.61 5.43 21.05
N TYR A 314 0.69 6.47 21.90
CA TYR A 314 -0.39 6.88 22.80
C TYR A 314 -1.71 7.23 22.09
N VAL A 315 -1.66 7.65 20.82
CA VAL A 315 -2.86 7.90 20.01
C VAL A 315 -3.50 6.58 19.62
N MET A 316 -2.69 5.63 19.18
CA MET A 316 -3.15 4.31 18.76
C MET A 316 -3.62 3.46 19.95
N GLU A 317 -3.00 3.60 21.12
CA GLU A 317 -3.46 2.92 22.34
C GLU A 317 -4.89 3.32 22.70
N LYS A 318 -5.21 4.62 22.63
CA LYS A 318 -6.57 5.13 22.87
C LYS A 318 -7.56 4.65 21.81
N GLN A 319 -7.13 4.58 20.55
CA GLN A 319 -8.01 4.25 19.44
C GLN A 319 -8.33 2.75 19.36
N TRP A 320 -7.32 1.90 19.52
CA TRP A 320 -7.47 0.45 19.41
C TRP A 320 -7.76 -0.22 20.75
N GLY A 321 -7.56 0.48 21.88
CA GLY A 321 -7.68 -0.12 23.20
C GLY A 321 -6.62 -1.20 23.44
N LYS A 322 -5.44 -1.02 22.85
CA LYS A 322 -4.32 -1.96 22.86
C LYS A 322 -3.09 -1.30 23.42
N THR A 323 -2.32 -2.02 24.22
CA THR A 323 -1.04 -1.53 24.73
C THR A 323 -0.02 -1.46 23.61
N LYS A 324 1.00 -0.62 23.77
CA LYS A 324 2.15 -0.59 22.87
C LYS A 324 2.79 -1.97 22.67
N THR A 325 2.92 -2.78 23.73
CA THR A 325 3.49 -4.13 23.63
C THR A 325 2.65 -5.02 22.70
N GLU A 326 1.33 -5.03 22.85
CA GLU A 326 0.43 -5.78 21.94
C GLU A 326 0.55 -5.30 20.48
N MET A 327 0.83 -4.02 20.25
CA MET A 327 1.07 -3.49 18.91
C MET A 327 2.43 -3.94 18.34
N MET A 328 3.49 -3.93 19.16
CA MET A 328 4.82 -4.40 18.77
C MET A 328 4.85 -5.90 18.50
N GLU A 329 4.09 -6.71 19.24
CA GLU A 329 3.88 -8.15 18.97
C GLU A 329 3.27 -8.40 17.57
N LYS A 330 2.54 -7.42 17.02
CA LYS A 330 2.05 -7.42 15.64
C LYS A 330 3.00 -6.73 14.65
N HIS A 331 4.24 -6.51 15.03
CA HIS A 331 5.27 -5.83 14.24
C HIS A 331 4.88 -4.40 13.83
N ILE A 332 4.12 -3.72 14.68
CA ILE A 332 3.85 -2.29 14.57
C ILE A 332 4.83 -1.55 15.48
N VAL A 333 5.75 -0.80 14.88
CA VAL A 333 6.72 0.04 15.60
C VAL A 333 6.45 1.51 15.34
N PHE A 334 6.97 2.39 16.20
CA PHE A 334 6.63 3.81 16.17
C PHE A 334 7.87 4.65 15.87
N GLN A 335 7.76 5.51 14.85
CA GLN A 335 8.89 6.28 14.34
C GLN A 335 9.38 7.39 15.29
N ASP A 336 8.55 7.76 16.26
CA ASP A 336 8.86 8.77 17.30
C ASP A 336 9.62 8.22 18.49
N GLU A 337 9.92 6.92 18.49
CA GLU A 337 10.57 6.24 19.61
C GLU A 337 12.00 5.85 19.26
N ASP A 338 12.90 5.96 20.23
CA ASP A 338 14.27 5.51 20.05
C ASP A 338 14.32 3.98 19.91
N GLY A 339 15.34 3.48 19.20
CA GLY A 339 15.61 2.03 19.07
C GLY A 339 14.68 1.24 18.14
N TYR A 340 13.67 1.85 17.52
CA TYR A 340 12.77 1.12 16.63
C TYR A 340 13.48 0.47 15.43
N ILE A 341 14.56 1.09 14.92
CA ILE A 341 15.40 0.50 13.86
C ILE A 341 16.08 -0.77 14.36
N GLY A 342 16.68 -0.73 15.56
CA GLY A 342 17.29 -1.92 16.18
C GLY A 342 16.28 -3.06 16.32
N TYR A 343 15.06 -2.75 16.76
CA TYR A 343 13.97 -3.72 16.84
C TYR A 343 13.62 -4.35 15.49
N ILE A 344 13.45 -3.55 14.42
CA ILE A 344 13.17 -4.06 13.06
C ILE A 344 14.29 -5.01 12.62
N LEU A 345 15.54 -4.61 12.80
CA LEU A 345 16.70 -5.40 12.39
C LEU A 345 16.87 -6.66 13.24
N GLY A 346 16.28 -6.72 14.43
CA GLY A 346 16.49 -7.81 15.40
C GLY A 346 17.82 -7.68 16.15
N ILE A 347 18.35 -6.46 16.21
CA ILE A 347 19.59 -6.13 16.91
C ILE A 347 19.18 -5.51 18.24
N SER A 348 19.26 -6.29 19.32
CA SER A 348 18.96 -5.77 20.66
C SER A 348 19.96 -4.68 21.04
N GLU A 349 19.44 -3.56 21.55
CA GLU A 349 20.25 -2.55 22.25
C GLU A 349 20.84 -3.21 23.49
N THR A 350 22.17 -3.16 23.61
CA THR A 350 22.93 -3.59 24.80
C THR A 350 22.83 -2.58 25.92
#